data_AF-A0A8S1Q9A4-F1
#
_entry.id   AF-A0A8S1Q9A4-F1
#
_cell.length_a   1.000
_cell.length_b   1.000
_cell.length_c   1.000
_cell.angle_alpha   90.00
_cell.angle_beta   90.00
_cell.angle_gamma   90.00
#
_symmetry.space_group_name_H-M   'P 1'
#
loop_
_entity.id
_entity.type
_entity.pdbx_description
1 polymer ?
#
loop_
_entity_poly.entity_id
_entity_poly.type
_entity_poly.pdbx_seq_one_letter_code
_entity_poly.pdbx_strand_id
1 'polypeptide(L)'
;MDGHFELPFGILQQFIEPADDRNSQIQAFWSKSVTLFTKRVCKKSFTNKSMNIYERHCTFEGPEYFSEATQVKDFQSQRISEQIDKMISHLDAISYGKLNISQGTFYFKVDKKARCWFLFCGNLKFEDDKHLKNLPKDLYTQSQIKIPKSIDNLMSVYNSRPLQLNREHKCIRCGQLEKGSNFVEVPYHFLIDLPENPLPVEKWPLDIKKSAKQVKLSGANQEKLAYVNTISQIPMTFQKIHEQINIQNYQEFKQSQGFKYKTITVCLDCYFIMVENQERLAMKEVTSKEKTSMSRVKSKQFQRKEQNLNQFLNSTQLFKQVKSVKNFKMKEIPSQTPITKQNTIQKYVNLRLNNCKSVTPIKYSIEMPSTADYLSRNTKSTYQDLSSTYKFKNSRENYNQSLQERQQNRLIEIKDEQE
;
A
#
# COMPACT_ATOMS: atom_id res chain seq x y z
N MET A 1 5.98 25.39 4.59
CA MET A 1 5.57 23.99 4.85
C MET A 1 6.85 23.25 5.14
N ASP A 2 7.25 23.28 6.40
CA ASP A 2 8.50 22.67 6.85
C ASP A 2 8.20 21.19 7.07
N GLY A 3 8.07 20.48 5.95
CA GLY A 3 8.13 19.04 5.95
C GLY A 3 9.56 18.67 6.27
N HIS A 4 9.88 18.57 7.56
CA HIS A 4 11.03 17.81 8.04
C HIS A 4 10.84 16.37 7.54
N PHE A 5 11.26 16.12 6.30
CA PHE A 5 11.68 14.80 5.88
C PHE A 5 12.96 14.54 6.68
N GLU A 6 12.81 14.05 7.91
CA GLU A 6 13.87 13.27 8.53
C GLU A 6 14.07 12.08 7.61
N LEU A 7 15.02 12.20 6.69
CA LEU A 7 15.53 11.07 5.96
C LEU A 7 15.97 10.07 7.03
N PRO A 8 15.40 8.86 7.09
CA PRO A 8 15.86 7.88 8.05
C PRO A 8 17.36 7.70 7.82
N PHE A 9 18.16 8.03 8.83
CA PHE A 9 19.60 7.80 8.77
C PHE A 9 19.81 6.30 8.57
N GLY A 10 20.39 5.95 7.43
CA GLY A 10 20.66 4.57 7.05
C GLY A 10 22.08 4.45 6.57
N ILE A 11 22.74 3.36 6.95
CA ILE A 11 24.07 3.04 6.43
C ILE A 11 23.85 2.22 5.15
N LEU A 12 24.25 2.78 4.01
CA LEU A 12 24.28 2.03 2.77
C LEU A 12 25.52 1.13 2.76
N GLN A 13 25.30 -0.18 2.77
CA GLN A 13 26.38 -1.14 2.72
C GLN A 13 26.64 -1.61 1.29
N GLN A 14 27.91 -1.64 0.88
CA GLN A 14 28.29 -2.23 -0.40
C GLN A 14 27.94 -3.73 -0.41
N PHE A 15 27.27 -4.17 -1.47
CA PHE A 15 26.99 -5.58 -1.65
C PHE A 15 28.28 -6.35 -1.97
N ILE A 16 28.61 -7.34 -1.15
CA ILE A 16 29.72 -8.26 -1.35
C ILE A 16 29.20 -9.52 -2.03
N GLU A 17 29.74 -9.82 -3.21
CA GLU A 17 29.40 -11.03 -3.95
C GLU A 17 29.87 -12.28 -3.20
N PRO A 18 29.02 -13.30 -3.02
CA PRO A 18 29.39 -14.50 -2.30
C PRO A 18 30.47 -15.31 -3.02
N ALA A 19 31.26 -16.06 -2.25
CA ALA A 19 32.28 -16.96 -2.78
C ALA A 19 31.70 -18.08 -3.66
N ASP A 20 30.53 -18.59 -3.30
CA ASP A 20 29.83 -19.68 -3.97
C ASP A 20 28.57 -19.15 -4.70
N ASP A 21 27.92 -20.02 -5.49
CA ASP A 21 26.65 -19.69 -6.17
C ASP A 21 25.46 -19.42 -5.21
N ARG A 22 25.65 -19.66 -3.91
CA ARG A 22 24.65 -19.42 -2.87
C ARG A 22 25.16 -18.35 -1.92
N ASN A 23 24.30 -17.38 -1.58
CA ASN A 23 24.68 -16.36 -0.61
C ASN A 23 24.94 -17.01 0.75
N SER A 24 26.03 -16.61 1.41
CA SER A 24 26.38 -17.12 2.73
C SER A 24 26.87 -16.00 3.62
N GLN A 25 26.66 -16.18 4.92
CA GLN A 25 27.09 -15.24 5.95
C GLN A 25 27.58 -16.03 7.16
N ILE A 26 28.61 -15.51 7.80
CA ILE A 26 29.20 -16.07 9.00
C ILE A 26 28.87 -15.12 10.15
N GLN A 27 28.21 -15.64 11.18
CA GLN A 27 28.01 -14.97 12.45
C GLN A 27 29.09 -15.47 13.41
N ALA A 28 29.86 -14.54 13.95
CA ALA A 28 30.85 -14.79 14.99
C ALA A 28 30.30 -14.21 16.30
N PHE A 29 30.04 -15.09 17.26
CA PHE A 29 29.81 -14.69 18.65
C PHE A 29 31.17 -14.66 19.35
N TRP A 30 31.59 -13.48 19.76
CA TRP A 30 32.87 -13.27 20.42
C TRP A 30 32.66 -12.92 21.89
N SER A 31 33.56 -13.41 22.71
CA SER A 31 33.75 -13.02 24.10
C SER A 31 35.25 -13.08 24.41
N LYS A 32 35.66 -12.47 25.52
CA LYS A 32 37.08 -12.50 25.96
C LYS A 32 37.68 -13.91 26.08
N SER A 33 36.86 -14.94 26.31
CA SER A 33 37.32 -16.30 26.55
C SER A 33 37.08 -17.26 25.38
N VAL A 34 36.04 -17.03 24.58
CA VAL A 34 35.65 -17.94 23.50
C VAL A 34 35.06 -17.17 22.31
N THR A 35 35.38 -17.65 21.11
CA THR A 35 34.74 -17.23 19.86
C THR A 35 34.02 -18.42 19.22
N LEU A 36 32.71 -18.29 19.02
CA LEU A 36 31.85 -19.30 18.40
C LEU A 36 31.41 -18.84 17.02
N PHE A 37 31.34 -19.77 16.08
CA PHE A 37 31.00 -19.47 14.70
C PHE A 37 29.78 -20.24 14.23
N THR A 38 28.85 -19.52 13.62
CA THR A 38 27.69 -20.09 12.93
C THR A 38 27.71 -19.59 11.49
N LYS A 39 27.61 -20.49 10.52
CA LYS A 39 27.47 -20.09 9.11
C LYS A 39 26.11 -20.52 8.57
N ARG A 40 25.43 -19.59 7.91
CA ARG A 40 24.18 -19.87 7.21
C ARG A 40 24.37 -19.63 5.72
N VAL A 41 23.88 -20.57 4.91
CA VAL A 41 23.91 -20.54 3.45
C VAL A 41 22.49 -20.55 2.93
N CYS A 42 22.16 -19.70 1.96
CA CYS A 42 20.85 -19.70 1.33
C CYS A 42 20.64 -21.00 0.56
N LYS A 43 19.43 -21.57 0.60
CA LYS A 43 19.12 -22.81 -0.13
C LYS A 43 19.06 -22.62 -1.64
N LYS A 44 18.77 -21.39 -2.08
CA LYS A 44 18.62 -21.03 -3.50
C LYS A 44 19.86 -20.30 -4.01
N SER A 45 20.16 -20.51 -5.27
CA SER A 45 21.23 -19.79 -5.99
C SER A 45 20.94 -18.30 -6.05
N PHE A 46 21.97 -17.46 -5.88
CA PHE A 46 21.82 -16.01 -6.01
C PHE A 46 21.63 -15.57 -7.46
N THR A 47 22.06 -16.37 -8.44
CA THR A 47 21.94 -16.05 -9.87
C THR A 47 20.55 -16.31 -10.43
N ASN A 48 19.72 -17.11 -9.74
CA ASN A 48 18.39 -17.49 -10.22
C ASN A 48 17.39 -16.30 -10.19
N LYS A 49 17.17 -15.65 -11.33
CA LYS A 49 16.24 -14.52 -11.45
C LYS A 49 14.75 -14.90 -11.31
N SER A 50 14.40 -16.20 -11.32
CA SER A 50 13.01 -16.63 -11.14
C SER A 50 12.51 -16.47 -9.71
N MET A 51 13.42 -16.38 -8.73
CA MET A 51 13.11 -16.31 -7.30
C MET A 51 13.28 -14.90 -6.74
N ASN A 52 12.64 -14.62 -5.60
CA ASN A 52 12.79 -13.30 -4.98
C ASN A 52 14.24 -13.01 -4.59
N ILE A 53 14.63 -11.73 -4.59
CA ILE A 53 15.92 -11.31 -4.05
C ILE A 53 16.08 -11.69 -2.57
N TYR A 54 15.02 -11.55 -1.77
CA TYR A 54 14.96 -11.92 -0.37
C TYR A 54 15.21 -13.41 -0.17
N GLU A 55 14.51 -14.30 -0.90
CA GLU A 55 14.72 -15.75 -0.80
C GLU A 55 16.13 -16.20 -1.19
N ARG A 56 16.78 -15.45 -2.09
CA ARG A 56 18.13 -15.72 -2.60
C ARG A 56 19.25 -15.21 -1.71
N HIS A 57 18.99 -14.16 -0.91
CA HIS A 57 20.00 -13.49 -0.10
C HIS A 57 19.74 -13.56 1.41
N CYS A 58 18.58 -14.03 1.85
CA CYS A 58 18.23 -14.11 3.26
C CYS A 58 19.00 -15.22 3.99
N THR A 59 19.82 -14.83 4.96
CA THR A 59 20.61 -15.73 5.83
C THR A 59 20.06 -15.73 7.27
N PHE A 60 20.60 -14.87 8.15
CA PHE A 60 20.20 -14.71 9.55
C PHE A 60 19.02 -13.75 9.74
N GLU A 61 18.79 -12.86 8.77
CA GLU A 61 17.83 -11.76 8.88
C GLU A 61 16.37 -12.17 8.60
N GLY A 62 16.13 -13.40 8.19
CA GLY A 62 14.80 -13.84 7.86
C GLY A 62 14.54 -15.31 8.16
N PRO A 63 13.45 -15.86 7.62
CA PRO A 63 12.94 -17.14 8.06
C PRO A 63 13.94 -18.28 7.88
N GLU A 64 13.96 -19.17 8.88
CA GLU A 64 14.91 -20.27 8.94
C GLU A 64 14.81 -21.20 7.72
N TYR A 65 13.64 -21.32 7.11
CA TYR A 65 13.44 -22.20 5.95
C TYR A 65 14.14 -21.73 4.67
N PHE A 66 14.58 -20.47 4.56
CA PHE A 66 15.33 -19.97 3.39
C PHE A 66 16.82 -20.29 3.40
N SER A 67 17.36 -20.61 4.57
CA SER A 67 18.79 -20.88 4.74
C SER A 67 19.03 -22.18 5.51
N GLU A 68 20.22 -22.72 5.41
CA GLU A 68 20.65 -23.90 6.16
C GLU A 68 21.93 -23.58 6.93
N ALA A 69 22.06 -24.16 8.12
CA ALA A 69 23.28 -24.05 8.90
C ALA A 69 24.35 -24.96 8.30
N THR A 70 25.57 -24.45 8.18
CA THR A 70 26.74 -25.18 7.66
C THR A 70 27.93 -24.90 8.55
N GLN A 71 28.95 -25.77 8.49
CA GLN A 71 30.18 -25.57 9.23
C GLN A 71 31.06 -24.48 8.60
N VAL A 72 31.75 -23.73 9.44
CA VAL A 72 32.77 -22.74 9.02
C VAL A 72 34.08 -23.47 8.81
N LYS A 73 34.82 -23.10 7.75
CA LYS A 73 36.15 -23.66 7.49
C LYS A 73 37.15 -23.06 8.48
N ASP A 74 38.08 -23.85 8.99
CA ASP A 74 39.01 -23.42 10.05
C ASP A 74 39.85 -22.19 9.69
N PHE A 75 40.27 -22.05 8.42
CA PHE A 75 41.01 -20.87 7.99
C PHE A 75 40.17 -19.58 8.07
N GLN A 76 38.85 -19.69 7.92
CA GLN A 76 37.93 -18.55 7.96
C GLN A 76 37.68 -18.13 9.40
N SER A 77 37.47 -19.10 10.30
CA SER A 77 37.28 -18.82 11.72
C SER A 77 38.52 -18.15 12.32
N GLN A 78 39.72 -18.67 12.05
CA GLN A 78 40.96 -18.05 12.54
C GLN A 78 41.11 -16.60 12.06
N ARG A 79 40.94 -16.34 10.75
CA ARG A 79 41.04 -14.98 10.19
C ARG A 79 40.00 -14.03 10.77
N ILE A 80 38.78 -14.51 10.98
CA ILE A 80 37.71 -13.71 11.56
C ILE A 80 38.01 -13.40 13.03
N SER A 81 38.46 -14.38 13.83
CA SER A 81 38.91 -14.14 15.21
C SER A 81 40.00 -13.07 15.27
N GLU A 82 41.07 -13.22 14.47
CA GLU A 82 42.16 -12.25 14.43
C GLU A 82 41.68 -10.84 14.04
N GLN A 83 40.71 -10.73 13.13
CA GLN A 83 40.11 -9.45 12.75
C GLN A 83 39.29 -8.85 13.90
N ILE A 84 38.48 -9.65 14.59
CA ILE A 84 37.68 -9.19 15.73
C ILE A 84 38.61 -8.73 16.87
N ASP A 85 39.64 -9.50 17.19
CA ASP A 85 40.59 -9.15 18.26
C ASP A 85 41.34 -7.85 17.95
N LYS A 86 41.76 -7.65 16.69
CA LYS A 86 42.35 -6.37 16.23
C LYS A 86 41.37 -5.21 16.35
N MET A 87 40.11 -5.41 15.95
CA MET A 87 39.07 -4.38 16.07
C MET A 87 38.83 -4.00 17.54
N ILE A 88 38.72 -4.98 18.43
CA ILE A 88 38.44 -4.75 19.84
C ILE A 88 39.65 -4.11 20.53
N SER A 89 40.86 -4.60 20.28
CA SER A 89 42.10 -3.99 20.78
C SER A 89 42.25 -2.54 20.31
N HIS A 90 41.88 -2.24 19.06
CA HIS A 90 41.89 -0.88 18.54
C HIS A 90 40.84 0.02 19.22
N LEU A 91 39.62 -0.48 19.42
CA LEU A 91 38.56 0.24 20.15
C LEU A 91 38.95 0.49 21.61
N ASP A 92 39.58 -0.48 22.25
CA ASP A 92 40.10 -0.35 23.60
C ASP A 92 41.16 0.75 23.69
N ALA A 93 42.13 0.73 22.76
CA ALA A 93 43.18 1.74 22.65
C ALA A 93 42.62 3.16 22.40
N ILE A 94 41.64 3.31 21.49
CA ILE A 94 41.02 4.62 21.21
C ILE A 94 40.17 5.11 22.39
N SER A 95 39.51 4.19 23.07
CA SER A 95 38.63 4.53 24.21
C SER A 95 39.39 4.73 25.52
N TYR A 96 40.70 4.48 25.54
CA TYR A 96 41.54 4.48 26.74
C TYR A 96 40.98 3.56 27.86
N GLY A 97 40.52 2.36 27.49
CA GLY A 97 39.95 1.41 28.46
C GLY A 97 38.54 1.75 28.94
N LYS A 98 37.88 2.78 28.39
CA LYS A 98 36.52 3.16 28.80
C LYS A 98 35.45 2.27 28.18
N LEU A 99 35.70 1.73 26.99
CA LEU A 99 34.78 0.83 26.29
C LEU A 99 35.25 -0.62 26.41
N ASN A 100 35.12 -1.17 27.62
CA ASN A 100 35.44 -2.57 27.89
C ASN A 100 34.34 -3.48 27.32
N ILE A 101 34.52 -3.94 26.07
CA ILE A 101 33.60 -4.86 25.41
C ILE A 101 33.78 -6.26 26.04
N SER A 102 32.71 -6.81 26.60
CA SER A 102 32.69 -8.14 27.22
C SER A 102 32.28 -9.23 26.22
N GLN A 103 31.28 -8.94 25.38
CA GLN A 103 30.74 -9.85 24.36
C GLN A 103 30.28 -9.08 23.13
N GLY A 104 30.31 -9.72 21.97
CA GLY A 104 29.81 -9.14 20.73
C GLY A 104 29.35 -10.16 19.70
N THR A 105 28.39 -9.78 18.86
CA THR A 105 27.95 -10.58 17.71
C THR A 105 28.29 -9.86 16.42
N PHE A 106 29.22 -10.41 15.67
CA PHE A 106 29.75 -9.83 14.44
C PHE A 106 29.33 -10.64 13.22
N TYR A 107 29.08 -9.96 12.11
CA TYR A 107 28.67 -10.60 10.86
C TYR A 107 29.70 -10.37 9.76
N PHE A 108 30.03 -11.44 9.04
CA PHE A 108 31.03 -11.45 7.99
C PHE A 108 30.51 -12.11 6.71
N LYS A 109 31.04 -11.68 5.56
CA LYS A 109 30.93 -12.40 4.29
C LYS A 109 32.31 -12.78 3.78
N VAL A 110 32.34 -13.84 2.98
CA VAL A 110 33.54 -14.28 2.27
C VAL A 110 33.32 -14.10 0.78
N ASP A 111 34.24 -13.42 0.12
CA ASP A 111 34.19 -13.20 -1.33
C ASP A 111 34.81 -14.36 -2.12
N LYS A 112 34.70 -14.31 -3.46
CA LYS A 112 35.31 -15.28 -4.38
C LYS A 112 36.83 -15.42 -4.25
N LYS A 113 37.52 -14.42 -3.72
CA LYS A 113 38.96 -14.42 -3.45
C LYS A 113 39.29 -14.92 -2.03
N ALA A 114 38.32 -15.51 -1.34
CA ALA A 114 38.42 -15.98 0.04
C ALA A 114 38.83 -14.89 1.05
N ARG A 115 38.50 -13.62 0.77
CA ARG A 115 38.70 -12.50 1.70
C ARG A 115 37.48 -12.37 2.61
N CYS A 116 37.73 -12.22 3.91
CA CYS A 116 36.69 -11.96 4.90
C CYS A 116 36.38 -10.47 4.97
N TRP A 117 35.11 -10.13 4.79
CA TRP A 117 34.59 -8.77 4.84
C TRP A 117 33.70 -8.62 6.06
N PHE A 118 34.06 -7.70 6.96
CA PHE A 118 33.21 -7.29 8.06
C PHE A 118 31.98 -6.57 7.52
N LEU A 119 30.79 -7.00 7.98
CA LEU A 119 29.54 -6.39 7.57
C LEU A 119 29.09 -5.33 8.57
N PHE A 120 28.74 -5.80 9.76
CA PHE A 120 28.21 -4.99 10.85
C PHE A 120 28.27 -5.81 12.15
N CYS A 121 28.04 -5.12 13.27
CA CYS A 121 27.90 -5.72 14.58
C CYS A 121 26.43 -5.66 15.02
N GLY A 122 25.86 -6.79 15.42
CA GLY A 122 24.44 -6.88 15.80
C GLY A 122 24.17 -6.68 17.28
N ASN A 123 25.14 -6.98 18.15
CA ASN A 123 25.03 -6.80 19.59
C ASN A 123 26.43 -6.57 20.17
N LEU A 124 26.57 -5.60 21.08
CA LEU A 124 27.76 -5.40 21.89
C LEU A 124 27.31 -5.30 23.35
N LYS A 125 27.97 -6.07 24.21
CA LYS A 125 27.86 -5.95 25.65
C LYS A 125 29.15 -5.40 26.20
N PHE A 126 29.04 -4.55 27.21
CA PHE A 126 30.16 -3.96 27.90
C PHE A 126 30.26 -4.54 29.31
N GLU A 127 31.42 -4.45 29.93
CA GLU A 127 31.65 -4.96 31.29
C GLU A 127 31.06 -4.01 32.35
N ASP A 128 31.12 -2.70 32.09
CA ASP A 128 30.60 -1.64 32.98
C ASP A 128 29.40 -0.91 32.37
N ASP A 129 28.21 -1.52 32.43
CA ASP A 129 26.94 -0.92 31.97
C ASP A 129 26.55 0.37 32.73
N LYS A 130 27.23 0.68 33.85
CA LYS A 130 26.97 1.87 34.68
C LYS A 130 27.27 3.18 33.93
N HIS A 131 28.28 3.20 33.06
CA HIS A 131 28.67 4.39 32.30
C HIS A 131 27.84 4.61 31.03
N LEU A 132 27.09 3.58 30.59
CA LEU A 132 26.29 3.61 29.37
C LEU A 132 24.87 4.17 29.56
N LYS A 133 24.47 4.51 30.79
CA LYS A 133 23.15 5.11 31.06
C LYS A 133 22.90 6.42 30.29
N ASN A 134 23.96 7.10 29.89
CA ASN A 134 23.93 8.34 29.12
C ASN A 134 24.19 8.15 27.62
N LEU A 135 24.47 6.93 27.15
CA LEU A 135 24.58 6.67 25.71
C LEU A 135 23.19 6.48 25.11
N PRO A 136 23.00 6.84 23.83
CA PRO A 136 21.76 6.56 23.13
C PRO A 136 21.46 5.06 23.25
N LYS A 137 20.30 4.72 23.83
CA LYS A 137 19.83 3.32 23.97
C LYS A 137 19.57 2.63 22.62
N ASP A 138 19.83 3.32 21.52
CA ASP A 138 19.55 2.90 20.15
C ASP A 138 20.73 2.17 19.50
N LEU A 139 21.51 1.39 20.26
CA LEU A 139 22.33 0.33 19.66
C LEU A 139 21.39 -0.81 19.23
N TYR A 140 20.81 -0.61 18.05
CA TYR A 140 19.79 -1.44 17.41
C TYR A 140 20.07 -2.93 17.58
N THR A 141 19.33 -3.58 18.47
CA THR A 141 19.20 -5.04 18.43
C THR A 141 18.52 -5.37 17.11
N GLN A 142 19.12 -6.22 16.26
CA GLN A 142 18.58 -6.58 14.92
C GLN A 142 17.09 -6.95 14.92
N SER A 143 16.56 -7.41 16.05
CA SER A 143 15.14 -7.70 16.25
C SER A 143 14.21 -6.49 16.07
N GLN A 144 14.73 -5.27 15.93
CA GLN A 144 13.94 -4.05 15.76
C GLN A 144 13.89 -3.49 14.34
N ILE A 145 14.52 -4.15 13.34
CA ILE A 145 14.33 -3.76 11.93
C ILE A 145 12.89 -4.10 11.55
N LYS A 146 11.98 -3.16 11.77
CA LYS A 146 10.60 -3.25 11.30
C LYS A 146 10.62 -3.02 9.80
N ILE A 147 10.28 -4.05 9.04
CA ILE A 147 9.95 -3.91 7.62
C ILE A 147 8.92 -2.77 7.52
N PRO A 148 9.19 -1.69 6.76
CA PRO A 148 8.24 -0.61 6.57
C PRO A 148 6.89 -1.16 6.13
N LYS A 149 5.79 -0.59 6.66
CA LYS A 149 4.42 -1.03 6.31
C LYS A 149 4.10 -0.92 4.81
N SER A 150 4.90 -0.14 4.08
CA SER A 150 4.84 0.01 2.62
C SER A 150 5.28 -1.25 1.86
N ILE A 151 6.04 -2.14 2.52
CA ILE A 151 6.43 -3.43 1.97
C ILE A 151 5.37 -4.45 2.38
N ASP A 152 4.43 -4.72 1.46
CA ASP A 152 3.50 -5.82 1.69
C ASP A 152 4.24 -7.14 1.65
N ASN A 153 4.12 -7.89 2.75
CA ASN A 153 4.33 -9.33 2.72
C ASN A 153 3.16 -9.97 1.95
N LEU A 154 3.15 -9.82 0.63
CA LEU A 154 2.32 -10.67 -0.22
C LEU A 154 2.87 -12.08 -0.07
N MET A 155 2.31 -12.84 0.87
CA MET A 155 2.35 -14.29 0.82
C MET A 155 1.68 -14.68 -0.48
N SER A 156 2.47 -14.91 -1.52
CA SER A 156 1.94 -15.52 -2.72
C SER A 156 1.51 -16.93 -2.37
N VAL A 157 0.23 -17.25 -2.62
CA VAL A 157 -0.33 -18.60 -2.46
C VAL A 157 0.44 -19.63 -3.32
N TYR A 158 1.16 -19.14 -4.33
CA TYR A 158 2.13 -19.91 -5.10
C TYR A 158 3.56 -19.52 -4.67
N ASN A 159 4.36 -20.49 -4.22
CA ASN A 159 5.78 -20.37 -3.84
C ASN A 159 6.73 -19.87 -4.97
N SER A 160 6.19 -19.27 -6.03
CA SER A 160 6.91 -18.85 -7.23
C SER A 160 6.80 -17.37 -7.54
N ARG A 161 6.00 -16.57 -6.80
CA ARG A 161 5.96 -15.13 -7.02
C ARG A 161 6.83 -14.39 -6.01
N PRO A 162 7.82 -13.61 -6.49
CA PRO A 162 8.68 -12.86 -5.60
C PRO A 162 7.87 -11.84 -4.78
N LEU A 163 8.19 -11.66 -3.48
CA LEU A 163 7.91 -10.45 -2.69
C LEU A 163 8.24 -9.18 -3.52
N GLN A 164 7.24 -8.60 -4.17
CA GLN A 164 7.41 -7.37 -4.90
C GLN A 164 7.38 -6.21 -3.89
N LEU A 165 8.44 -5.41 -3.89
CA LEU A 165 8.42 -4.11 -3.23
C LEU A 165 7.35 -3.26 -3.92
N ASN A 166 6.18 -3.18 -3.32
CA ASN A 166 5.14 -2.26 -3.78
C ASN A 166 5.65 -0.85 -3.55
N ARG A 167 6.08 -0.20 -4.62
CA ARG A 167 6.39 1.23 -4.57
C ARG A 167 5.10 1.96 -4.23
N GLU A 168 5.12 2.72 -3.14
CA GLU A 168 4.06 3.66 -2.85
C GLU A 168 4.24 4.85 -3.78
N HIS A 169 3.18 5.20 -4.49
CA HIS A 169 3.12 6.36 -5.35
C HIS A 169 2.17 7.38 -4.73
N LYS A 170 2.50 8.66 -4.89
CA LYS A 170 1.64 9.76 -4.47
C LYS A 170 0.71 10.15 -5.60
N CYS A 171 -0.60 10.09 -5.37
CA CYS A 171 -1.58 10.53 -6.36
C CYS A 171 -1.45 12.02 -6.64
N ILE A 172 -1.28 12.38 -7.91
CA ILE A 172 -1.08 13.78 -8.33
C ILE A 172 -2.31 14.66 -8.01
N ARG A 173 -3.52 14.08 -8.08
CA ARG A 173 -4.78 14.77 -7.76
C ARG A 173 -4.99 14.92 -6.25
N CYS A 174 -5.25 13.83 -5.53
CA CYS A 174 -5.60 13.89 -4.10
C CYS A 174 -4.39 13.98 -3.15
N GLY A 175 -3.18 13.63 -3.60
CA GLY A 175 -1.98 13.62 -2.78
C GLY A 175 -1.84 12.42 -1.84
N GLN A 176 -2.76 11.46 -1.86
CA GLN A 176 -2.69 10.25 -1.03
C GLN A 176 -1.61 9.29 -1.54
N LEU A 177 -0.92 8.62 -0.62
CA LEU A 177 0.03 7.56 -0.91
C LEU A 177 -0.72 6.24 -1.04
N GLU A 178 -0.60 5.59 -2.19
CA GLU A 178 -1.19 4.30 -2.47
C GLU A 178 -0.20 3.37 -3.17
N LYS A 179 -0.50 2.07 -3.19
CA LYS A 179 0.31 1.05 -3.86
C LYS A 179 0.24 1.26 -5.37
N GLY A 180 1.35 1.04 -6.09
CA GLY A 180 1.40 1.18 -7.54
C GLY A 180 0.34 0.40 -8.32
N SER A 181 -0.14 -0.73 -7.80
CA SER A 181 -1.26 -1.50 -8.38
C SER A 181 -2.59 -0.76 -8.41
N ASN A 182 -2.76 0.27 -7.58
CA ASN A 182 -3.98 1.06 -7.47
C ASN A 182 -3.93 2.34 -8.30
N PHE A 183 -2.97 2.45 -9.23
CA PHE A 183 -2.87 3.58 -10.13
C PHE A 183 -3.38 3.20 -11.51
N VAL A 184 -4.13 4.11 -12.10
CA VAL A 184 -4.67 3.98 -13.46
C VAL A 184 -4.16 5.15 -14.29
N GLU A 185 -3.74 4.87 -15.51
CA GLU A 185 -3.42 5.90 -16.48
C GLU A 185 -4.71 6.49 -17.05
N VAL A 186 -4.88 7.78 -16.88
CA VAL A 186 -6.09 8.52 -17.25
C VAL A 186 -5.72 9.64 -18.22
N PRO A 187 -6.38 9.74 -19.38
CA PRO A 187 -6.19 10.85 -20.30
C PRO A 187 -6.61 12.21 -19.74
N TYR A 188 -5.98 13.30 -20.20
CA TYR A 188 -6.23 14.66 -19.70
C TYR A 188 -7.67 15.14 -19.88
N HIS A 189 -8.38 14.69 -20.92
CA HIS A 189 -9.78 15.11 -21.10
C HIS A 189 -10.69 14.73 -19.92
N PHE A 190 -10.40 13.64 -19.20
CA PHE A 190 -11.13 13.28 -17.97
C PHE A 190 -10.95 14.32 -16.84
N LEU A 191 -9.83 15.04 -16.82
CA LEU A 191 -9.49 16.04 -15.82
C LEU A 191 -10.01 17.43 -16.19
N ILE A 192 -9.95 17.76 -17.48
CA ILE A 192 -10.30 19.09 -18.00
C ILE A 192 -11.77 19.44 -17.71
N ASP A 193 -12.65 18.45 -17.73
CA ASP A 193 -14.09 18.63 -17.52
C ASP A 193 -14.52 18.40 -16.08
N LEU A 194 -13.56 18.12 -15.19
CA LEU A 194 -13.83 17.87 -13.80
C LEU A 194 -13.99 19.20 -13.06
N PRO A 195 -15.12 19.43 -12.36
CA PRO A 195 -15.27 20.64 -11.56
C PRO A 195 -14.33 20.54 -10.34
N GLU A 196 -13.20 21.22 -10.41
CA GLU A 196 -12.36 21.45 -9.23
C GLU A 196 -12.89 22.68 -8.48
N ASN A 197 -13.15 22.52 -7.18
CA ASN A 197 -13.40 23.67 -6.32
C ASN A 197 -12.11 24.51 -6.28
N PRO A 198 -12.16 25.81 -6.61
CA PRO A 198 -10.98 26.65 -6.54
C PRO A 198 -10.42 26.62 -5.10
N LEU A 199 -9.10 26.50 -4.96
CA LEU A 199 -8.49 26.51 -3.64
C LEU A 199 -8.75 27.85 -2.95
N PRO A 200 -9.08 27.83 -1.64
CA PRO A 200 -9.09 29.04 -0.83
C PRO A 200 -7.74 29.77 -0.97
N VAL A 201 -7.76 31.10 -1.04
CA VAL A 201 -6.57 31.94 -1.26
C VAL A 201 -5.48 31.64 -0.22
N GLU A 202 -5.89 31.26 0.98
CA GLU A 202 -5.00 30.91 2.10
C GLU A 202 -4.09 29.73 1.78
N LYS A 203 -4.55 28.78 0.94
CA LYS A 203 -3.84 27.55 0.59
C LYS A 203 -3.01 27.65 -0.70
N TRP A 204 -2.96 28.82 -1.33
CA TRP A 204 -2.15 29.00 -2.54
C TRP A 204 -0.65 28.91 -2.22
N PRO A 205 0.16 28.29 -3.10
CA PRO A 205 1.62 28.37 -3.06
C PRO A 205 2.11 29.83 -2.99
N LEU A 206 3.22 30.06 -2.29
CA LEU A 206 3.75 31.40 -2.03
C LEU A 206 4.08 32.16 -3.33
N ASP A 207 4.58 31.46 -4.34
CA ASP A 207 4.95 32.06 -5.62
C ASP A 207 3.71 32.54 -6.40
N ILE A 208 2.62 31.76 -6.31
CA ILE A 208 1.31 32.12 -6.87
C ILE A 208 0.72 33.32 -6.13
N LYS A 209 0.85 33.38 -4.80
CA LYS A 209 0.41 34.54 -3.99
C LYS A 209 1.15 35.83 -4.36
N LYS A 210 2.46 35.76 -4.63
CA LYS A 210 3.26 36.93 -5.04
C LYS A 210 2.86 37.47 -6.42
N SER A 211 2.43 36.60 -7.33
CA SER A 211 2.01 36.98 -8.68
C SER A 211 0.56 37.50 -8.77
N ALA A 212 -0.25 37.30 -7.73
CA ALA A 212 -1.65 37.68 -7.73
C ALA A 212 -1.81 39.21 -7.59
N LYS A 213 -2.48 39.85 -8.56
CA LYS A 213 -2.85 41.27 -8.43
C LYS A 213 -4.04 41.41 -7.48
N GLN A 214 -3.88 42.22 -6.44
CA GLN A 214 -5.00 42.65 -5.60
C GLN A 214 -5.86 43.63 -6.40
N VAL A 215 -7.14 43.30 -6.60
CA VAL A 215 -8.11 44.20 -7.23
C VAL A 215 -9.10 44.63 -6.15
N LYS A 216 -9.25 45.95 -5.97
CA LYS A 216 -10.30 46.50 -5.13
C LYS A 216 -11.62 46.38 -5.88
N LEU A 217 -12.55 45.56 -5.37
CA LEU A 217 -13.91 45.52 -5.89
C LEU A 217 -14.70 46.66 -5.25
N SER A 218 -15.10 47.64 -6.08
CA SER A 218 -15.93 48.77 -5.68
C SER A 218 -17.38 48.30 -5.47
N GLY A 219 -17.65 47.67 -4.33
CA GLY A 219 -18.98 47.25 -3.90
C GLY A 219 -19.48 48.11 -2.73
N ALA A 220 -20.70 48.60 -2.83
CA ALA A 220 -21.22 49.76 -2.11
C ALA A 220 -21.29 49.69 -0.57
N ASN A 221 -20.74 48.69 0.15
CA ASN A 221 -20.75 48.73 1.62
C ASN A 221 -19.67 47.92 2.37
N GLN A 222 -18.57 47.49 1.72
CA GLN A 222 -17.38 46.97 2.42
C GLN A 222 -16.24 46.78 1.42
N GLU A 223 -15.08 47.40 1.66
CA GLU A 223 -13.86 47.19 0.87
C GLU A 223 -13.35 45.75 1.06
N LYS A 224 -13.89 44.79 0.31
CA LYS A 224 -13.31 43.44 0.20
C LYS A 224 -12.24 43.46 -0.89
N LEU A 225 -10.97 43.33 -0.48
CA LEU A 225 -9.87 43.02 -1.38
C LEU A 225 -10.11 41.62 -1.98
N ALA A 226 -10.37 41.55 -3.28
CA ALA A 226 -10.42 40.29 -4.00
C ALA A 226 -9.11 40.08 -4.75
N TYR A 227 -8.48 38.91 -4.54
CA TYR A 227 -7.32 38.51 -5.32
C TYR A 227 -7.82 37.90 -6.63
N VAL A 228 -7.70 38.67 -7.73
CA VAL A 228 -7.98 38.14 -9.06
C VAL A 228 -6.68 37.50 -9.56
N ASN A 229 -6.55 36.21 -9.32
CA ASN A 229 -5.44 35.45 -9.88
C ASN A 229 -5.93 34.64 -11.09
N THR A 230 -5.36 34.92 -12.25
CA THR A 230 -5.56 34.15 -13.49
C THR A 230 -5.17 32.69 -13.34
N ILE A 231 -4.34 32.36 -12.35
CA ILE A 231 -3.90 30.99 -12.05
C ILE A 231 -5.02 30.18 -11.38
N SER A 232 -5.98 30.82 -10.69
CA SER A 232 -7.07 30.11 -10.00
C SER A 232 -8.03 29.35 -10.95
N GLN A 233 -7.95 29.64 -12.26
CA GLN A 233 -8.75 28.98 -13.30
C GLN A 233 -8.10 27.70 -13.85
N ILE A 234 -6.80 27.46 -13.56
CA ILE A 234 -6.11 26.24 -13.98
C ILE A 234 -6.31 25.19 -12.88
N PRO A 235 -6.84 23.98 -13.18
CA PRO A 235 -6.97 22.92 -12.19
C PRO A 235 -5.63 22.61 -11.52
N MET A 236 -5.66 22.40 -10.20
CA MET A 236 -4.47 22.15 -9.37
C MET A 236 -3.66 20.96 -9.85
N THR A 237 -4.36 19.96 -10.40
CA THR A 237 -3.71 18.80 -10.99
C THR A 237 -2.76 19.21 -12.12
N PHE A 238 -3.17 20.13 -12.99
CA PHE A 238 -2.33 20.64 -14.08
C PHE A 238 -1.22 21.57 -13.60
N GLN A 239 -1.46 22.39 -12.58
CA GLN A 239 -0.42 23.24 -11.99
C GLN A 239 0.73 22.42 -11.41
N LYS A 240 0.43 21.28 -10.77
CA LYS A 240 1.45 20.37 -10.22
C LYS A 240 2.27 19.66 -11.29
N ILE A 241 1.67 19.37 -12.44
CA ILE A 241 2.35 18.64 -13.53
C ILE A 241 3.14 19.62 -14.41
N HIS A 242 2.57 20.80 -14.64
CA HIS A 242 3.11 21.82 -15.54
C HIS A 242 3.31 23.12 -14.76
N GLU A 243 4.39 23.20 -13.99
CA GLU A 243 4.66 24.33 -13.09
C GLU A 243 4.70 25.70 -13.80
N GLN A 244 5.02 25.71 -15.09
CA GLN A 244 5.15 26.91 -15.92
C GLN A 244 3.92 27.21 -16.80
N ILE A 245 2.81 26.48 -16.63
CA ILE A 245 1.63 26.69 -17.48
C ILE A 245 0.92 27.99 -17.09
N ASN A 246 0.77 28.90 -18.07
CA ASN A 246 -0.05 30.10 -17.90
C ASN A 246 -1.51 29.84 -18.34
N ILE A 247 -2.42 30.76 -18.03
CA ILE A 247 -3.85 30.57 -18.33
C ILE A 247 -4.15 30.56 -19.84
N GLN A 248 -3.44 31.37 -20.62
CA GLN A 248 -3.65 31.50 -22.05
C GLN A 248 -3.23 30.21 -22.77
N ASN A 249 -2.02 29.73 -22.49
CA ASN A 249 -1.49 28.45 -22.94
C ASN A 249 -2.41 27.31 -22.48
N TYR A 250 -2.92 27.33 -21.24
CA TYR A 250 -3.86 26.30 -20.79
C TYR A 250 -5.16 26.29 -21.61
N GLN A 251 -5.72 27.46 -21.96
CA GLN A 251 -6.90 27.56 -22.80
C GLN A 251 -6.63 27.07 -24.24
N GLU A 252 -5.48 27.41 -24.80
CA GLU A 252 -5.04 26.92 -26.12
C GLU A 252 -4.82 25.40 -26.11
N PHE A 253 -4.08 24.89 -25.12
CA PHE A 253 -3.81 23.47 -24.95
C PHE A 253 -5.08 22.67 -24.67
N LYS A 254 -6.04 23.23 -23.93
CA LYS A 254 -7.35 22.60 -23.70
C LYS A 254 -8.06 22.24 -25.00
N GLN A 255 -7.82 22.97 -26.10
CA GLN A 255 -8.41 22.67 -27.41
C GLN A 255 -7.56 21.68 -28.23
N SER A 256 -6.26 21.60 -27.98
CA SER A 256 -5.34 20.71 -28.69
C SER A 256 -5.63 19.23 -28.42
N GLN A 257 -5.78 18.43 -29.49
CA GLN A 257 -5.99 16.98 -29.37
C GLN A 257 -4.80 16.30 -28.68
N GLY A 258 -3.57 16.69 -29.02
CA GLY A 258 -2.37 16.13 -28.41
C GLY A 258 -2.33 16.32 -26.89
N PHE A 259 -2.86 17.44 -26.39
CA PHE A 259 -2.96 17.67 -24.95
C PHE A 259 -4.06 16.81 -24.31
N LYS A 260 -5.25 16.71 -24.93
CA LYS A 260 -6.39 15.91 -24.44
C LYS A 260 -6.09 14.41 -24.26
N TYR A 261 -5.20 13.87 -25.10
CA TYR A 261 -4.82 12.46 -25.08
C TYR A 261 -3.54 12.14 -24.29
N LYS A 262 -2.83 13.15 -23.76
CA LYS A 262 -1.76 12.87 -22.78
C LYS A 262 -2.36 12.17 -21.56
N THR A 263 -1.65 11.18 -21.04
CA THR A 263 -2.08 10.40 -19.88
C THR A 263 -1.35 10.83 -18.62
N ILE A 264 -1.99 10.68 -17.46
CA ILE A 264 -1.36 10.73 -16.15
C ILE A 264 -1.83 9.59 -15.27
N THR A 265 -0.98 9.19 -14.33
CA THR A 265 -1.32 8.20 -13.32
C THR A 265 -2.06 8.84 -12.15
N VAL A 266 -3.25 8.35 -11.83
CA VAL A 266 -4.04 8.74 -10.64
C VAL A 266 -4.48 7.50 -9.86
N CYS A 267 -4.75 7.65 -8.56
CA CYS A 267 -5.26 6.53 -7.77
C CYS A 267 -6.68 6.11 -8.20
N LEU A 268 -7.06 4.87 -7.93
CA LEU A 268 -8.36 4.28 -8.27
C LEU A 268 -9.55 5.11 -7.75
N ASP A 269 -9.48 5.61 -6.51
CA ASP A 269 -10.53 6.46 -5.94
C ASP A 269 -10.73 7.75 -6.77
N CYS A 270 -9.63 8.38 -7.19
CA CYS A 270 -9.67 9.55 -8.06
C CYS A 270 -10.19 9.23 -9.46
N TYR A 271 -9.83 8.06 -10.00
CA TYR A 271 -10.31 7.58 -11.29
C TYR A 271 -11.83 7.38 -11.28
N PHE A 272 -12.40 6.73 -10.26
CA PHE A 272 -13.85 6.52 -10.18
C PHE A 272 -14.64 7.84 -10.19
N ILE A 273 -14.14 8.86 -9.48
CA ILE A 273 -14.76 10.20 -9.50
C ILE A 273 -14.72 10.82 -10.90
N MET A 274 -13.65 10.58 -11.66
CA MET A 274 -13.54 11.09 -13.03
C MET A 274 -14.51 10.38 -13.98
N VAL A 275 -14.60 9.05 -13.88
CA VAL A 275 -15.54 8.24 -14.67
C VAL A 275 -16.99 8.64 -14.38
N GLU A 276 -17.36 8.79 -13.11
CA GLU A 276 -18.69 9.24 -12.70
C GLU A 276 -19.04 10.62 -13.29
N ASN A 277 -18.09 11.55 -13.29
CA ASN A 277 -18.30 12.86 -13.90
C ASN A 277 -18.48 12.78 -15.42
N GLN A 278 -17.70 11.97 -16.11
CA GLN A 278 -17.82 11.77 -17.57
C GLN A 278 -19.16 11.14 -17.94
N GLU A 279 -19.61 10.12 -17.19
CA GLU A 279 -20.95 9.52 -17.38
C GLU A 279 -22.05 10.58 -17.21
N ARG A 280 -21.93 11.44 -16.20
CA ARG A 280 -22.87 12.54 -15.97
C ARG A 280 -22.88 13.57 -17.11
N LEU A 281 -21.73 13.88 -17.71
CA LEU A 281 -21.65 14.79 -18.85
C LEU A 281 -22.29 14.18 -20.10
N ALA A 282 -22.00 12.90 -20.39
CA ALA A 282 -22.63 12.18 -21.49
C ALA A 282 -24.17 12.15 -21.37
N MET A 283 -24.71 11.93 -20.17
CA MET A 283 -26.17 11.97 -19.94
C MET A 283 -26.78 13.37 -20.20
N LYS A 284 -26.07 14.45 -19.84
CA LYS A 284 -26.53 15.82 -20.11
C LYS A 284 -26.55 16.14 -21.60
N GLU A 285 -25.58 15.64 -22.36
CA GLU A 285 -25.57 15.81 -23.81
C GLU A 285 -26.75 15.11 -24.49
N VAL A 286 -27.05 13.87 -24.09
CA VAL A 286 -28.20 13.12 -24.64
C VAL A 286 -29.52 13.85 -24.35
N THR A 287 -29.74 14.24 -23.09
CA THR A 287 -30.98 14.94 -22.70
C THR A 287 -31.14 16.33 -23.36
N SER A 288 -30.04 17.03 -23.66
CA SER A 288 -30.10 18.32 -24.39
C SER A 288 -30.45 18.15 -25.87
N LYS A 289 -29.97 17.08 -26.52
CA LYS A 289 -30.32 16.75 -27.91
C LYS A 289 -31.80 16.35 -28.05
N GLU A 290 -32.34 15.61 -27.09
CA GLU A 290 -33.78 15.24 -27.09
C GLU A 290 -34.71 16.44 -26.96
N LYS A 291 -34.37 17.41 -26.09
CA LYS A 291 -35.17 18.64 -25.90
C LYS A 291 -35.19 19.52 -27.16
N THR A 292 -34.11 19.52 -27.94
CA THR A 292 -34.04 20.29 -29.19
C THR A 292 -34.77 19.59 -30.34
N SER A 293 -34.83 18.25 -30.38
CA SER A 293 -35.63 17.51 -31.35
C SER A 293 -37.15 17.59 -31.08
N MET A 294 -37.58 17.64 -29.82
CA MET A 294 -39.01 17.68 -29.47
C MET A 294 -39.69 19.05 -29.65
N SER A 295 -38.95 20.16 -29.67
CA SER A 295 -39.56 21.50 -29.72
C SER A 295 -40.05 21.93 -31.12
N ARG A 296 -39.83 21.14 -32.17
CA ARG A 296 -40.18 21.49 -33.57
C ARG A 296 -41.51 20.94 -34.09
N VAL A 297 -42.27 20.17 -33.31
CA VAL A 297 -43.61 19.71 -33.72
C VAL A 297 -44.71 20.49 -32.96
N LYS A 298 -44.69 21.82 -33.09
CA LYS A 298 -45.90 22.64 -32.90
C LYS A 298 -46.43 23.05 -34.28
N SER A 299 -46.78 22.05 -35.09
CA SER A 299 -47.59 22.28 -36.28
C SER A 299 -48.97 22.79 -35.85
N LYS A 300 -49.39 23.92 -36.41
CA LYS A 300 -50.65 24.66 -36.17
C LYS A 300 -51.96 23.85 -36.36
N GLN A 301 -51.90 22.54 -36.56
CA GLN A 301 -53.06 21.68 -36.82
C GLN A 301 -53.69 21.06 -35.56
N PHE A 302 -53.03 21.11 -34.40
CA PHE A 302 -53.54 20.46 -33.17
C PHE A 302 -54.38 21.37 -32.25
N GLN A 303 -54.48 22.68 -32.53
CA GLN A 303 -55.30 23.59 -31.70
C GLN A 303 -56.82 23.40 -31.86
N ARG A 304 -57.30 22.63 -32.86
CA ARG A 304 -58.74 22.32 -32.99
C ARG A 304 -59.21 21.10 -32.20
N LYS A 305 -58.31 20.23 -31.69
CA LYS A 305 -58.70 19.04 -30.90
C LYS A 305 -58.66 19.26 -29.39
N GLU A 306 -57.89 20.23 -28.89
CA GLU A 306 -57.84 20.55 -27.45
C GLU A 306 -59.14 21.17 -26.92
N GLN A 307 -59.89 21.88 -27.76
CA GLN A 307 -61.20 22.44 -27.38
C GLN A 307 -62.27 21.35 -27.17
N ASN A 308 -62.16 20.20 -27.85
CA ASN A 308 -63.10 19.08 -27.67
C ASN A 308 -62.75 18.19 -26.46
N LEU A 309 -61.48 18.11 -26.06
CA LEU A 309 -61.07 17.27 -24.93
C LEU A 309 -61.44 17.91 -23.58
N ASN A 310 -61.36 19.24 -23.47
CA ASN A 310 -61.82 19.96 -22.27
C ASN A 310 -63.35 19.98 -22.13
N GLN A 311 -64.11 19.86 -23.24
CA GLN A 311 -65.55 19.62 -23.19
C GLN A 311 -65.88 18.18 -22.74
N PHE A 312 -65.00 17.21 -23.00
CA PHE A 312 -65.19 15.82 -22.56
C PHE A 312 -64.81 15.60 -21.09
N LEU A 313 -63.80 16.33 -20.57
CA LEU A 313 -63.38 16.22 -19.17
C LEU A 313 -64.29 16.96 -18.18
N ASN A 314 -65.12 17.89 -18.65
CA ASN A 314 -66.10 18.59 -17.80
C ASN A 314 -67.45 17.88 -17.67
N SER A 315 -67.69 16.78 -18.39
CA SER A 315 -68.97 16.04 -18.33
C SER A 315 -68.96 14.84 -17.38
N THR A 316 -67.81 14.45 -16.82
CA THR A 316 -67.74 13.30 -15.91
C THR A 316 -67.84 13.74 -14.46
N GLN A 317 -69.08 13.90 -13.99
CA GLN A 317 -69.41 13.86 -12.57
C GLN A 317 -69.03 12.49 -12.02
N LEU A 318 -67.93 12.40 -11.27
CA LEU A 318 -67.71 11.38 -10.24
C LEU A 318 -66.38 11.67 -9.56
N PHE A 319 -66.37 12.48 -8.51
CA PHE A 319 -65.46 12.33 -7.37
C PHE A 319 -66.02 13.11 -6.17
N LYS A 320 -66.90 12.45 -5.42
CA LYS A 320 -67.08 12.70 -3.99
C LYS A 320 -66.16 11.74 -3.24
N GLN A 321 -65.56 12.26 -2.17
CA GLN A 321 -64.79 11.55 -1.13
C GLN A 321 -63.40 11.08 -1.63
N VAL A 322 -62.28 11.47 -1.05
CA VAL A 322 -61.94 11.47 0.38
C VAL A 322 -60.98 12.61 0.69
N LYS A 323 -61.39 13.48 1.62
CA LYS A 323 -60.50 14.31 2.43
C LYS A 323 -60.37 13.62 3.79
N SER A 324 -59.17 13.21 4.17
CA SER A 324 -58.56 13.43 5.49
C SER A 324 -57.31 12.56 5.61
N VAL A 325 -56.17 13.19 5.88
CA VAL A 325 -55.34 13.01 7.07
C VAL A 325 -54.24 14.07 6.98
N LYS A 326 -54.30 15.02 7.91
CA LYS A 326 -53.25 16.01 8.17
C LYS A 326 -52.23 15.41 9.14
N ASN A 327 -51.00 15.92 9.01
CA ASN A 327 -49.94 16.03 10.03
C ASN A 327 -49.14 14.77 10.36
N PHE A 328 -47.93 14.70 9.80
CA PHE A 328 -46.78 14.12 10.49
C PHE A 328 -45.62 15.12 10.47
N LYS A 329 -45.23 15.57 11.67
CA LYS A 329 -44.01 16.37 11.92
C LYS A 329 -42.79 15.46 11.74
N MET A 330 -41.83 15.90 10.94
CA MET A 330 -40.49 15.28 10.89
C MET A 330 -39.77 15.50 12.23
N LYS A 331 -39.33 14.40 12.83
CA LYS A 331 -38.44 14.37 13.99
C LYS A 331 -37.03 14.12 13.47
N GLU A 332 -36.11 15.01 13.79
CA GLU A 332 -34.69 14.87 13.47
C GLU A 332 -34.11 13.65 14.21
N ILE A 333 -33.37 12.81 13.49
CA ILE A 333 -32.62 11.68 14.02
C ILE A 333 -31.13 12.03 13.94
N PRO A 334 -30.36 11.95 15.04
CA PRO A 334 -28.92 12.12 15.02
C PRO A 334 -28.27 10.80 14.59
N SER A 335 -27.57 10.77 13.46
CA SER A 335 -26.78 9.62 13.02
C SER A 335 -25.29 9.88 13.24
N GLN A 336 -24.75 9.33 14.32
CA GLN A 336 -23.34 8.96 14.41
C GLN A 336 -23.26 7.44 14.55
N THR A 337 -23.01 6.75 13.44
CA THR A 337 -22.54 5.36 13.45
C THR A 337 -21.23 5.27 12.67
N PRO A 338 -20.29 4.40 13.10
CA PRO A 338 -18.95 4.34 12.53
C PRO A 338 -19.00 3.73 11.13
N ILE A 339 -18.47 4.47 10.15
CA ILE A 339 -18.37 4.05 8.75
C ILE A 339 -17.40 2.86 8.66
N THR A 340 -17.95 1.67 8.45
CA THR A 340 -17.18 0.51 8.00
C THR A 340 -16.65 0.80 6.60
N LYS A 341 -15.33 0.74 6.41
CA LYS A 341 -14.67 0.98 5.11
C LYS A 341 -15.05 -0.13 4.13
N GLN A 342 -16.18 0.00 3.45
CA GLN A 342 -16.51 -0.81 2.28
C GLN A 342 -15.46 -0.54 1.18
N ASN A 343 -15.02 -1.63 0.53
CA ASN A 343 -14.07 -1.60 -0.58
C ASN A 343 -14.60 -0.70 -1.72
N THR A 344 -13.78 0.23 -2.22
CA THR A 344 -14.19 1.23 -3.22
C THR A 344 -14.81 0.58 -4.47
N ILE A 345 -14.35 -0.61 -4.85
CA ILE A 345 -14.91 -1.39 -5.97
C ILE A 345 -16.38 -1.74 -5.71
N GLN A 346 -16.73 -2.18 -4.51
CA GLN A 346 -18.11 -2.50 -4.16
C GLN A 346 -19.01 -1.26 -4.16
N LYS A 347 -18.48 -0.09 -3.76
CA LYS A 347 -19.23 1.18 -3.85
C LYS A 347 -19.55 1.55 -5.29
N TYR A 348 -18.59 1.44 -6.20
CA TYR A 348 -18.81 1.71 -7.62
C TYR A 348 -19.82 0.73 -8.25
N VAL A 349 -19.68 -0.57 -7.96
CA VAL A 349 -20.64 -1.60 -8.42
C VAL A 349 -22.05 -1.31 -7.93
N ASN A 350 -22.22 -0.94 -6.65
CA ASN A 350 -23.53 -0.61 -6.09
C ASN A 350 -24.12 0.68 -6.71
N LEU A 351 -23.30 1.68 -7.01
CA LEU A 351 -23.73 2.90 -7.71
C LEU A 351 -24.25 2.57 -9.12
N ARG A 352 -23.49 1.76 -9.88
CA ARG A 352 -23.89 1.27 -11.22
C ARG A 352 -25.21 0.50 -11.15
N LEU A 353 -25.33 -0.44 -10.21
CA LEU A 353 -26.55 -1.24 -10.03
C LEU A 353 -27.77 -0.39 -9.66
N ASN A 354 -27.59 0.68 -8.88
CA ASN A 354 -28.69 1.58 -8.53
C ASN A 354 -29.12 2.46 -9.71
N ASN A 355 -28.18 2.91 -10.56
CA ASN A 355 -28.50 3.69 -11.75
C ASN A 355 -29.19 2.86 -12.85
N CYS A 356 -29.01 1.54 -12.86
CA CYS A 356 -29.69 0.64 -13.81
C CYS A 356 -31.15 0.32 -13.44
N LYS A 357 -31.63 0.68 -12.24
CA LYS A 357 -33.01 0.34 -11.77
C LYS A 357 -34.11 1.22 -12.39
N SER A 358 -33.77 2.25 -13.16
CA SER A 358 -34.74 3.17 -13.80
C SER A 358 -35.14 2.76 -15.23
N VAL A 359 -34.66 1.62 -15.73
CA VAL A 359 -35.04 1.09 -17.05
C VAL A 359 -36.03 -0.05 -16.84
N THR A 360 -37.26 0.12 -17.32
CA THR A 360 -38.28 -0.94 -17.31
C THR A 360 -37.77 -2.17 -18.05
N PRO A 361 -37.83 -3.38 -17.45
CA PRO A 361 -37.31 -4.58 -18.08
C PRO A 361 -38.19 -4.97 -19.27
N ILE A 362 -37.60 -4.97 -20.47
CA ILE A 362 -38.16 -5.67 -21.63
C ILE A 362 -38.01 -7.17 -21.35
N LYS A 363 -39.13 -7.87 -21.18
CA LYS A 363 -39.17 -9.32 -21.01
C LYS A 363 -38.71 -10.00 -22.29
N TYR A 364 -37.50 -10.56 -22.29
CA TYR A 364 -37.17 -11.70 -23.14
C TYR A 364 -36.90 -12.90 -22.23
N SER A 365 -37.69 -13.95 -22.42
CA SER A 365 -37.48 -15.25 -21.80
C SER A 365 -36.50 -16.01 -22.67
N ILE A 366 -35.25 -16.12 -22.24
CA ILE A 366 -34.28 -17.06 -22.78
C ILE A 366 -33.89 -17.97 -21.62
N GLU A 367 -34.36 -19.21 -21.66
CA GLU A 367 -33.96 -20.24 -20.73
C GLU A 367 -32.54 -20.69 -21.10
N MET A 368 -31.58 -20.45 -20.20
CA MET A 368 -30.27 -21.08 -20.23
C MET A 368 -30.15 -22.01 -19.01
N PRO A 369 -29.77 -23.29 -19.20
CA PRO A 369 -29.61 -24.23 -18.11
C PRO A 369 -28.38 -23.90 -17.24
N SER A 370 -28.55 -24.10 -15.94
CA SER A 370 -27.55 -23.90 -14.89
C SER A 370 -26.34 -24.83 -15.06
N THR A 371 -25.15 -24.25 -15.06
CA THR A 371 -23.83 -24.93 -15.10
C THR A 371 -23.46 -25.69 -13.82
N ALA A 372 -24.44 -26.10 -13.02
CA ALA A 372 -24.21 -26.83 -11.76
C ALA A 372 -24.04 -28.36 -11.95
N ASP A 373 -24.29 -28.91 -13.14
CA ASP A 373 -24.32 -30.37 -13.35
C ASP A 373 -23.04 -31.00 -13.94
N TYR A 374 -22.00 -30.21 -14.23
CA TYR A 374 -20.82 -30.75 -14.96
C TYR A 374 -19.58 -31.12 -14.13
N LEU A 375 -19.60 -30.98 -12.79
CA LEU A 375 -18.42 -31.30 -11.97
C LEU A 375 -18.75 -32.15 -10.72
N SER A 376 -19.52 -33.21 -10.90
CA SER A 376 -19.56 -34.32 -9.93
C SER A 376 -19.21 -35.65 -10.60
N ARG A 377 -17.92 -35.99 -10.64
CA ARG A 377 -17.43 -37.37 -10.63
C ARG A 377 -15.92 -37.39 -10.40
N ASN A 378 -15.54 -38.13 -9.36
CA ASN A 378 -14.19 -38.60 -9.02
C ASN A 378 -13.26 -37.57 -8.35
N THR A 379 -13.34 -37.50 -7.02
CA THR A 379 -12.28 -37.99 -6.13
C THR A 379 -12.84 -38.11 -4.71
N LYS A 380 -12.97 -39.35 -4.22
CA LYS A 380 -13.13 -39.64 -2.79
C LYS A 380 -11.77 -39.45 -2.13
N SER A 381 -11.62 -38.50 -1.21
CA SER A 381 -10.66 -38.62 -0.13
C SER A 381 -11.20 -37.95 1.12
N THR A 382 -11.37 -38.80 2.13
CA THR A 382 -11.87 -38.56 3.47
C THR A 382 -11.11 -37.44 4.17
N TYR A 383 -11.81 -36.37 4.55
CA TYR A 383 -11.40 -35.52 5.67
C TYR A 383 -12.60 -35.39 6.59
N GLN A 384 -12.49 -36.03 7.75
CA GLN A 384 -13.38 -35.80 8.88
C GLN A 384 -13.04 -34.44 9.50
N ASP A 385 -14.09 -33.68 9.75
CA ASP A 385 -14.12 -32.54 10.66
C ASP A 385 -13.64 -32.93 12.05
N LEU A 386 -12.73 -32.14 12.61
CA LEU A 386 -12.50 -32.05 14.05
C LEU A 386 -12.25 -30.57 14.40
N SER A 387 -13.36 -29.85 14.50
CA SER A 387 -13.46 -28.68 15.35
C SER A 387 -13.46 -29.12 16.82
N SER A 388 -12.42 -28.81 17.59
CA SER A 388 -12.57 -28.37 18.98
C SER A 388 -11.23 -27.98 19.61
N THR A 389 -11.36 -27.02 20.50
CA THR A 389 -10.41 -26.19 21.22
C THR A 389 -9.64 -26.97 22.29
N TYR A 390 -8.49 -26.42 22.73
CA TYR A 390 -7.65 -26.80 23.89
C TYR A 390 -6.67 -27.99 23.74
N LYS A 391 -5.37 -27.65 23.85
CA LYS A 391 -4.21 -28.41 24.43
C LYS A 391 -2.94 -28.31 23.55
N PHE A 392 -2.24 -27.17 23.60
CA PHE A 392 -0.90 -27.04 22.99
C PHE A 392 0.25 -26.89 24.00
N LYS A 393 0.02 -27.10 25.30
CA LYS A 393 1.08 -27.04 26.33
C LYS A 393 1.79 -28.37 26.62
N ASN A 394 1.18 -29.53 26.36
CA ASN A 394 1.82 -30.84 26.68
C ASN A 394 2.84 -31.35 25.65
N SER A 395 2.87 -30.82 24.43
CA SER A 395 3.77 -31.36 23.40
C SER A 395 5.24 -31.03 23.64
N ARG A 396 5.54 -29.94 24.37
CA ARG A 396 6.92 -29.51 24.65
C ARG A 396 7.52 -30.25 25.86
N GLU A 397 6.69 -30.57 26.84
CA GLU A 397 7.11 -31.35 28.02
C GLU A 397 7.38 -32.80 27.65
N ASN A 398 6.52 -33.43 26.83
CA ASN A 398 6.75 -34.80 26.35
C ASN A 398 8.01 -34.92 25.48
N TYR A 399 8.34 -33.90 24.68
CA TYR A 399 9.56 -33.89 23.88
C TYR A 399 10.81 -33.78 24.76
N ASN A 400 10.79 -32.93 25.79
CA ASN A 400 11.91 -32.77 26.72
C ASN A 400 12.12 -34.02 27.59
N GLN A 401 11.04 -34.68 28.02
CA GLN A 401 11.12 -35.94 28.77
C GLN A 401 11.75 -37.06 27.93
N SER A 402 11.32 -37.22 26.66
CA SER A 402 11.91 -38.22 25.76
C SER A 402 13.40 -37.96 25.48
N LEU A 403 13.82 -36.69 25.47
CA LEU A 403 15.22 -36.31 25.24
C LEU A 403 16.09 -36.59 26.48
N GLN A 404 15.56 -36.37 27.69
CA GLN A 404 16.24 -36.73 28.95
C GLN A 404 16.37 -38.24 29.12
N GLU A 405 15.33 -39.00 28.79
CA GLU A 405 15.33 -40.47 28.89
C GLU A 405 16.37 -41.09 27.92
N ARG A 406 16.50 -40.55 26.71
CA ARG A 406 17.57 -40.95 25.77
C ARG A 406 18.98 -40.60 26.26
N GLN A 407 19.14 -39.50 26.98
CA GLN A 407 20.45 -39.13 27.56
C GLN A 407 20.81 -40.03 28.74
N GLN A 408 19.83 -40.40 29.57
CA GLN A 408 20.05 -41.36 30.66
C GLN A 408 20.39 -42.75 30.14
N ASN A 409 19.66 -43.26 29.14
CA ASN A 409 19.97 -44.59 28.57
C ASN A 409 21.36 -44.64 27.95
N ARG A 410 21.80 -43.55 27.30
CA ARG A 410 23.15 -43.47 26.72
C ARG A 410 24.25 -43.42 27.81
N LEU A 411 23.96 -42.88 28.99
CA LEU A 411 24.89 -42.91 30.13
C LEU A 411 24.96 -44.28 30.79
N ILE A 412 23.89 -45.08 30.73
CA ILE A 412 23.88 -46.47 31.20
C ILE A 412 24.71 -47.33 30.24
N GLU A 413 24.50 -47.21 28.93
CA GLU A 413 25.29 -47.92 27.91
C GLU A 413 26.80 -47.65 28.05
N ILE A 414 27.21 -46.39 28.31
CA ILE A 414 28.63 -46.03 28.51
C ILE A 414 29.21 -46.66 29.79
N LYS A 415 28.39 -46.86 30.84
CA LYS A 415 28.86 -47.51 32.07
C LYS A 415 29.02 -49.02 31.87
N ASP A 416 28.09 -49.65 31.16
CA ASP A 416 28.15 -51.08 30.86
C ASP A 416 29.30 -51.43 29.90
N GLU A 417 29.78 -50.46 29.09
CA GLU A 417 30.98 -50.62 28.25
C GLU A 417 32.31 -50.43 29.02
N GLN A 418 32.28 -49.93 30.26
CA GLN A 418 33.46 -49.66 31.09
C GLN A 418 33.69 -50.67 32.21
N GLU A 419 32.75 -51.58 32.45
CA GLU A 419 32.89 -52.77 33.30
C GLU A 419 33.18 -54.01 32.44
#